data_AF-A0A9R1XN65-F1
#
_entry.id   AF-A0A9R1XN65-F1
#
_cell.length_a   1.000
_cell.length_b   1.000
_cell.length_c   1.000
_cell.angle_alpha   90.00
_cell.angle_beta   90.00
_cell.angle_gamma   90.00
#
_symmetry.space_group_name_H-M   'P 1'
#
loop_
_entity.id
_entity.type
_entity.pdbx_description
1 polymer ?
#
loop_
_entity_poly.entity_id
_entity_poly.type
_entity_poly.pdbx_seq_one_letter_code
_entity_poly.pdbx_strand_id
1 'polypeptide(L)'
;MLNRIGHQCQSLFRLPFPWLSPSTLILTKCSSLLSAVSLELEPSTTSPAANGSFPSGILSLFKLKVLGSSGVKLLGVKPLVSDLNSTQVDEIIDHLRNDDPDSAVELFELLKNEYGFKHSRVSQLVIAHVLASQRMLKLLRSNFMQMLQEEGSVSGPSLCELLSVDFKNWKSNATVWEMLAFAYSRSNMVHDALYIIAKMKD
;
A
#
# COMPACT_ATOMS: atom_id res chain seq x y z
N MET A 1 28.66 -43.18 20.43
CA MET A 1 27.23 -43.38 20.74
C MET A 1 26.72 -42.12 21.43
N LEU A 2 25.52 -41.69 21.04
CA LEU A 2 25.01 -40.31 21.01
C LEU A 2 24.87 -39.58 22.36
N ASN A 3 25.39 -38.34 22.41
CA ASN A 3 25.06 -37.33 23.43
C ASN A 3 23.72 -36.67 23.10
N ARG A 4 22.83 -36.62 24.10
CA ARG A 4 21.48 -36.08 24.05
C ARG A 4 21.53 -34.60 24.45
N ILE A 5 21.35 -33.70 23.48
CA ILE A 5 21.22 -32.25 23.73
C ILE A 5 19.74 -31.97 23.99
N GLY A 6 19.41 -31.55 25.22
CA GLY A 6 18.09 -31.06 25.59
C GLY A 6 17.96 -29.58 25.22
N HIS A 7 17.08 -29.27 24.25
CA HIS A 7 16.67 -27.90 23.99
C HIS A 7 15.45 -27.56 24.86
N GLN A 8 15.63 -26.56 25.73
CA GLN A 8 14.57 -25.88 26.45
C GLN A 8 13.70 -25.08 25.48
N CYS A 9 12.42 -25.44 25.37
CA CYS A 9 11.40 -24.59 24.77
C CYS A 9 10.99 -23.53 25.80
N GLN A 10 11.43 -22.28 25.61
CA GLN A 10 10.91 -21.14 26.36
C GLN A 10 9.57 -20.71 25.76
N SER A 11 8.51 -20.84 26.56
CA SER A 11 7.19 -20.28 26.32
C SER A 11 7.24 -18.76 26.39
N LEU A 12 7.03 -18.05 25.27
CA LEU A 12 6.79 -16.62 25.31
C LEU A 12 5.32 -16.35 25.65
N PHE A 13 5.16 -15.83 26.86
CA PHE A 13 3.93 -15.31 27.43
C PHE A 13 3.25 -14.28 26.52
N ARG A 14 1.92 -14.38 26.47
CA ARG A 14 1.01 -13.35 25.98
C ARG A 14 1.17 -12.08 26.83
N LEU A 15 1.08 -10.91 26.20
CA LEU A 15 0.47 -9.74 26.83
C LEU A 15 -0.57 -9.09 25.89
N PRO A 16 -1.68 -8.56 26.45
CA PRO A 16 -2.84 -8.11 25.71
C PRO A 16 -2.71 -6.63 25.32
N PHE A 17 -3.18 -6.26 24.13
CA PHE A 17 -3.39 -4.86 23.78
C PHE A 17 -4.89 -4.49 23.87
N PRO A 18 -5.22 -3.27 24.36
CA PRO A 18 -6.60 -2.88 24.60
C PRO A 18 -7.32 -2.59 23.29
N TRP A 19 -8.51 -3.15 23.15
CA TRP A 19 -9.42 -2.84 22.06
C TRP A 19 -10.04 -1.46 22.26
N LEU A 20 -9.79 -0.54 21.33
CA LEU A 20 -10.64 0.64 21.15
C LEU A 20 -11.84 0.21 20.30
N SER A 21 -12.98 0.01 20.96
CA SER A 21 -14.28 -0.15 20.30
C SER A 21 -14.76 1.18 19.72
N PRO A 22 -15.43 1.15 18.56
CA PRO A 22 -16.47 2.11 18.26
C PRO A 22 -17.79 1.36 17.99
N SER A 23 -18.69 1.39 18.96
CA SER A 23 -20.11 1.17 18.71
C SER A 23 -20.76 2.52 18.44
N THR A 24 -21.25 2.74 17.22
CA THR A 24 -22.64 3.17 16.96
C THR A 24 -22.92 3.13 15.46
N LEU A 25 -23.71 2.15 15.06
CA LEU A 25 -24.43 2.08 13.80
C LEU A 25 -25.54 3.15 13.81
N ILE A 26 -25.54 4.08 12.84
CA ILE A 26 -26.77 4.71 12.39
C ILE A 26 -26.95 4.42 10.91
N LEU A 27 -27.81 3.42 10.71
CA LEU A 27 -28.52 3.05 9.51
C LEU A 27 -29.26 4.26 8.92
N THR A 28 -28.95 4.67 7.69
CA THR A 28 -29.91 5.41 6.86
C THR A 28 -29.73 5.11 5.37
N LYS A 29 -30.48 4.09 4.93
CA LYS A 29 -31.32 4.04 3.72
C LYS A 29 -30.69 4.45 2.37
N CYS A 30 -30.35 3.43 1.58
CA CYS A 30 -30.35 3.52 0.13
C CYS A 30 -31.75 3.87 -0.39
N SER A 31 -31.83 4.79 -1.33
CA SER A 31 -32.94 4.90 -2.27
C SER A 31 -32.35 5.25 -3.63
N SER A 32 -32.50 4.30 -4.55
CA SER A 32 -32.35 4.43 -5.98
C SER A 32 -33.19 5.58 -6.53
N LEU A 33 -32.82 6.12 -7.69
CA LEU A 33 -33.72 6.23 -8.85
C LEU A 33 -32.94 6.57 -10.13
N LEU A 34 -33.40 5.95 -11.21
CA LEU A 34 -32.95 6.09 -12.60
C LEU A 34 -33.23 7.49 -13.15
N SER A 35 -32.45 7.92 -14.15
CA SER A 35 -33.07 8.47 -15.36
C SER A 35 -32.16 8.32 -16.58
N ALA A 36 -32.80 8.17 -17.73
CA ALA A 36 -32.22 7.82 -19.01
C ALA A 36 -32.30 8.99 -20.01
N VAL A 37 -31.36 8.97 -20.96
CA VAL A 37 -31.48 9.35 -22.39
C VAL A 37 -31.32 10.82 -22.83
N SER A 38 -30.43 10.93 -23.85
CA SER A 38 -30.25 11.93 -24.92
C SER A 38 -29.64 13.30 -24.52
N LEU A 39 -28.66 13.87 -25.22
CA LEU A 39 -28.53 14.03 -26.68
C LEU A 39 -27.05 14.09 -27.13
N GLU A 40 -26.82 13.74 -28.41
CA GLU A 40 -25.61 14.07 -29.17
C GLU A 40 -25.20 15.54 -29.04
N LEU A 41 -23.88 15.78 -28.97
CA LEU A 41 -23.18 16.73 -29.84
C LEU A 41 -21.67 16.58 -29.66
N GLU A 42 -20.99 16.00 -30.66
CA GLU A 42 -19.58 16.29 -30.92
C GLU A 42 -19.44 17.77 -31.29
N PRO A 43 -18.44 18.45 -30.74
CA PRO A 43 -17.51 19.10 -31.64
C PRO A 43 -16.06 18.90 -31.20
N SER A 44 -15.30 18.32 -32.12
CA SER A 44 -13.84 18.33 -32.10
C SER A 44 -13.32 19.76 -31.93
N THR A 45 -12.56 20.00 -30.87
CA THR A 45 -11.59 21.09 -30.82
C THR A 45 -10.38 20.64 -30.03
N THR A 46 -9.30 20.43 -30.77
CA THR A 46 -7.88 20.49 -30.39
C THR A 46 -7.60 20.80 -28.92
N SER A 47 -7.19 19.77 -28.16
CA SER A 47 -6.48 19.95 -26.90
C SER A 47 -4.98 19.80 -27.15
N PRO A 48 -4.14 20.71 -26.63
CA PRO A 48 -2.70 20.68 -26.86
C PRO A 48 -2.11 19.44 -26.20
N ALA A 49 -1.26 18.75 -26.96
CA ALA A 49 -0.36 17.72 -26.45
C ALA A 49 0.39 18.26 -25.22
N ALA A 50 -0.03 17.83 -24.03
CA ALA A 50 0.78 17.96 -22.83
C ALA A 50 1.93 16.97 -22.97
N ASN A 51 3.01 17.46 -23.57
CA ASN A 51 4.28 16.77 -23.67
C ASN A 51 4.67 16.21 -22.31
N GLY A 52 4.82 14.88 -22.25
CA GLY A 52 5.25 14.12 -21.09
C GLY A 52 6.67 14.47 -20.66
N SER A 53 6.79 15.53 -19.86
CA SER A 53 7.93 15.69 -18.98
C SER A 53 7.58 15.03 -17.65
N PHE A 54 8.07 13.80 -17.47
CA PHE A 54 8.20 13.16 -16.17
C PHE A 54 8.69 14.19 -15.13
N PRO A 55 8.24 14.18 -13.88
CA PRO A 55 8.56 15.25 -12.97
C PRO A 55 9.94 14.99 -12.34
N SER A 56 10.99 15.00 -13.15
CA SER A 56 12.38 14.97 -12.71
C SER A 56 12.66 16.10 -11.70
N GLY A 57 11.95 17.24 -11.84
CA GLY A 57 11.93 18.30 -10.83
C GLY A 57 11.35 17.88 -9.49
N ILE A 58 10.25 17.11 -9.45
CA ILE A 58 9.64 16.64 -8.20
C ILE A 58 10.51 15.55 -7.56
N LEU A 59 11.02 14.62 -8.37
CA LEU A 59 11.94 13.57 -7.91
C LEU A 59 13.25 14.13 -7.35
N SER A 60 13.85 15.12 -8.02
CA SER A 60 15.07 15.79 -7.54
C SER A 60 14.81 16.57 -6.25
N LEU A 61 13.64 17.20 -6.11
CA LEU A 61 13.24 17.87 -4.86
C LEU A 61 13.07 16.89 -3.69
N PHE A 62 12.51 15.69 -3.94
CA PHE A 62 12.43 14.65 -2.91
C PHE A 62 13.82 14.06 -2.60
N LYS A 63 14.61 13.68 -3.62
CA LYS A 63 15.98 13.15 -3.43
C LYS A 63 16.88 14.14 -2.67
N LEU A 64 16.85 15.43 -2.99
CA LEU A 64 17.63 16.46 -2.30
C LEU A 64 17.25 16.64 -0.81
N LYS A 65 16.02 16.30 -0.43
CA LYS A 65 15.48 16.56 0.91
C LYS A 65 15.42 15.32 1.79
N VAL A 66 15.29 14.13 1.18
CA VAL A 66 15.40 12.82 1.84
C VAL A 66 16.85 12.52 2.21
N LEU A 67 17.82 12.74 1.31
CA LEU A 67 19.25 12.67 1.66
C LEU A 67 19.71 13.83 2.56
N GLY A 68 18.91 14.89 2.66
CA GLY A 68 19.22 16.15 3.33
C GLY A 68 18.84 16.18 4.81
N SER A 69 19.53 15.40 5.63
CA SER A 69 19.65 15.58 7.09
C SER A 69 18.44 15.28 7.98
N SER A 70 18.69 14.41 8.97
CA SER A 70 18.14 14.47 10.31
C SER A 70 17.70 15.88 10.72
N GLY A 71 16.39 16.11 10.85
CA GLY A 71 15.83 17.23 11.60
C GLY A 71 15.37 18.48 10.83
N VAL A 72 15.35 18.49 9.49
CA VAL A 72 14.75 19.63 8.77
C VAL A 72 13.23 19.48 8.70
N LYS A 73 12.53 20.12 9.64
CA LYS A 73 11.06 20.25 9.61
C LYS A 73 10.59 20.67 8.22
N LEU A 74 9.64 19.89 7.73
CA LEU A 74 9.07 19.85 6.40
C LEU A 74 8.23 21.09 6.01
N LEU A 75 8.67 22.30 6.37
CA LEU A 75 7.82 23.50 6.36
C LEU A 75 7.50 24.05 4.95
N GLY A 76 8.07 23.51 3.88
CA GLY A 76 8.00 24.09 2.53
C GLY A 76 7.37 23.22 1.44
N VAL A 77 6.84 22.04 1.76
CA VAL A 77 6.30 21.08 0.75
C VAL A 77 4.79 20.86 0.84
N LYS A 78 4.12 21.46 1.84
CA LYS A 78 2.66 21.44 1.95
C LYS A 78 1.90 21.85 0.69
N PRO A 79 2.28 22.94 -0.02
CA PRO A 79 1.59 23.30 -1.25
C PRO A 79 1.74 22.22 -2.33
N LEU A 80 2.96 21.68 -2.48
CA LEU A 80 3.27 20.72 -3.54
C LEU A 80 2.60 19.36 -3.31
N VAL A 81 2.57 18.87 -2.07
CA VAL A 81 1.91 17.60 -1.74
C VAL A 81 0.39 17.70 -1.87
N SER A 82 -0.18 18.89 -1.69
CA SER A 82 -1.62 19.13 -1.89
C SER A 82 -2.03 18.99 -3.37
N ASP A 83 -1.10 19.21 -4.30
CA ASP A 83 -1.33 19.15 -5.74
C ASP A 83 -1.05 17.75 -6.34
N LEU A 84 -0.44 16.84 -5.57
CA LEU A 84 -0.12 15.50 -6.05
C LEU A 84 -1.37 14.62 -6.08
N ASN A 85 -1.65 14.03 -7.24
CA ASN A 85 -2.68 13.00 -7.37
C ASN A 85 -2.12 11.59 -7.14
N SER A 86 -3.02 10.62 -6.96
CA SER A 86 -2.67 9.21 -6.71
C SER A 86 -1.75 8.62 -7.78
N THR A 87 -1.99 8.90 -9.06
CA THR A 87 -1.22 8.35 -10.18
C THR A 87 0.21 8.88 -10.18
N GLN A 88 0.40 10.18 -9.91
CA GLN A 88 1.72 10.78 -9.81
C GLN A 88 2.53 10.19 -8.65
N VAL A 89 1.89 9.94 -7.51
CA VAL A 89 2.55 9.29 -6.36
C VAL A 89 2.94 7.85 -6.72
N ASP A 90 2.07 7.11 -7.40
CA ASP A 90 2.35 5.75 -7.84
C ASP A 90 3.57 5.71 -8.80
N GLU A 91 3.64 6.61 -9.77
CA GLU A 91 4.78 6.73 -10.70
C GLU A 91 6.09 7.09 -9.98
N ILE A 92 6.03 8.03 -9.04
CA ILE A 92 7.20 8.46 -8.25
C ILE A 92 7.72 7.30 -7.40
N ILE A 93 6.84 6.60 -6.70
CA ILE A 93 7.20 5.45 -5.85
C ILE A 93 7.75 4.31 -6.71
N ASP A 94 7.15 4.03 -7.86
CA ASP A 94 7.63 2.98 -8.77
C ASP A 94 9.01 3.28 -9.34
N HIS A 95 9.30 4.55 -9.62
CA HIS A 95 10.63 4.98 -10.04
C HIS A 95 11.65 4.83 -8.91
N LEU A 96 11.33 5.33 -7.70
CA LEU A 96 12.21 5.24 -6.53
C LEU A 96 12.50 3.80 -6.12
N ARG A 97 11.55 2.88 -6.27
CA ARG A 97 11.73 1.44 -6.00
C ARG A 97 13.03 0.88 -6.59
N ASN A 98 13.39 1.30 -7.81
CA ASN A 98 14.57 0.80 -8.52
C ASN A 98 15.83 1.61 -8.20
N ASP A 99 15.69 2.93 -8.12
CA ASP A 99 16.79 3.87 -7.97
C ASP A 99 17.30 3.94 -6.53
N ASP A 100 16.37 4.06 -5.58
CA ASP A 100 16.62 4.31 -4.16
C ASP A 100 15.41 3.81 -3.33
N PRO A 101 15.38 2.51 -3.00
CA PRO A 101 14.26 1.90 -2.29
C PRO A 101 14.06 2.45 -0.88
N ASP A 102 15.11 2.97 -0.24
CA ASP A 102 15.00 3.58 1.09
C ASP A 102 14.21 4.90 1.00
N SER A 103 14.55 5.75 0.02
CA SER A 103 13.78 6.96 -0.28
C SER A 103 12.31 6.66 -0.66
N ALA A 104 12.03 5.53 -1.32
CA ALA A 104 10.66 5.13 -1.65
C ALA A 104 9.83 4.90 -0.37
N VAL A 105 10.39 4.17 0.60
CA VAL A 105 9.73 3.89 1.89
C VAL A 105 9.56 5.18 2.70
N GLU A 106 10.59 6.02 2.76
CA GLU A 106 10.52 7.29 3.48
C GLU A 106 9.46 8.23 2.89
N LEU A 107 9.40 8.35 1.56
CA LEU A 107 8.37 9.14 0.89
C LEU A 107 6.97 8.60 1.18
N PHE A 108 6.77 7.29 1.07
CA PHE A 108 5.49 6.66 1.33
C PHE A 108 5.00 6.94 2.76
N GLU A 109 5.86 6.74 3.77
CA GLU A 109 5.52 7.01 5.17
C GLU A 109 5.34 8.50 5.44
N LEU A 110 6.13 9.38 4.81
CA LEU A 110 6.00 10.82 4.94
C LEU A 110 4.63 11.30 4.46
N LEU A 111 4.24 10.92 3.23
CA LEU A 111 2.95 11.27 2.64
C LEU A 111 1.79 10.79 3.52
N LYS A 112 1.89 9.58 4.03
CA LYS A 112 0.88 8.98 4.89
C LYS A 112 0.77 9.68 6.26
N ASN A 113 1.89 9.85 6.96
CA ASN A 113 1.90 10.25 8.37
C ASN A 113 1.85 11.76 8.56
N GLU A 114 2.54 12.53 7.71
CA GLU A 114 2.59 13.99 7.85
C GLU A 114 1.50 14.70 7.06
N TYR A 115 1.06 14.11 5.94
CA TYR A 115 0.08 14.71 5.04
C TYR A 115 -1.27 14.03 5.03
N GLY A 116 -1.42 12.89 5.70
CA GLY A 116 -2.67 12.11 5.68
C GLY A 116 -3.03 11.60 4.28
N PHE A 117 -2.04 11.49 3.39
CA PHE A 117 -2.26 11.03 2.03
C PHE A 117 -2.69 9.57 2.04
N LYS A 118 -3.82 9.27 1.40
CA LYS A 118 -4.31 7.90 1.27
C LYS A 118 -3.68 7.27 0.04
N HIS A 119 -2.74 6.36 0.26
CA HIS A 119 -2.05 5.64 -0.80
C HIS A 119 -2.99 4.71 -1.57
N SER A 120 -2.72 4.58 -2.87
CA SER A 120 -3.42 3.64 -3.73
C SER A 120 -3.04 2.20 -3.37
N ARG A 121 -3.82 1.22 -3.84
CA ARG A 121 -3.45 -0.20 -3.74
C ARG A 121 -2.13 -0.47 -4.45
N VAL A 122 -1.88 0.20 -5.56
CA VAL A 122 -0.66 0.02 -6.37
C VAL A 122 0.56 0.46 -5.56
N SER A 123 0.59 1.71 -5.07
CA SER A 123 1.71 2.18 -4.24
C SER A 123 1.91 1.35 -2.97
N GLN A 124 0.83 0.92 -2.32
CA GLN A 124 0.91 0.01 -1.17
C GLN A 124 1.55 -1.33 -1.52
N LEU A 125 1.23 -1.92 -2.68
CA LEU A 125 1.82 -3.16 -3.16
C LEU A 125 3.26 -2.98 -3.65
N VAL A 126 3.60 -1.85 -4.26
CA VAL A 126 5.00 -1.51 -4.63
C VAL A 126 5.87 -1.46 -3.38
N ILE A 127 5.44 -0.70 -2.36
CA ILE A 127 6.17 -0.60 -1.09
C ILE A 127 6.21 -1.94 -0.35
N ALA A 128 5.14 -2.74 -0.44
CA ALA A 128 5.16 -4.10 0.10
C ALA A 128 6.31 -4.94 -0.49
N HIS A 129 6.55 -4.85 -1.80
CA HIS A 129 7.67 -5.55 -2.43
C HIS A 129 9.03 -5.00 -1.99
N VAL A 130 9.16 -3.68 -1.84
CA VAL A 130 10.38 -3.05 -1.31
C VAL A 130 10.68 -3.58 0.09
N LEU A 131 9.71 -3.49 1.00
CA LEU A 131 9.85 -3.95 2.40
C LEU A 131 10.15 -5.46 2.48
N ALA A 132 9.50 -6.27 1.64
CA ALA A 132 9.77 -7.70 1.56
C ALA A 132 11.22 -7.98 1.09
N SER A 133 11.69 -7.25 0.07
CA SER A 133 13.06 -7.39 -0.44
C SER A 133 14.13 -7.01 0.58
N GLN A 134 13.84 -6.02 1.43
CA GLN A 134 14.69 -5.56 2.53
C GLN A 134 14.50 -6.37 3.83
N ARG A 135 13.65 -7.40 3.83
CA ARG A 135 13.31 -8.25 5.00
C ARG A 135 12.70 -7.46 6.17
N MET A 136 12.08 -6.31 5.91
CA MET A 136 11.40 -5.49 6.91
C MET A 136 9.98 -6.01 7.20
N LEU A 137 9.87 -7.27 7.62
CA LEU A 137 8.59 -7.98 7.75
C LEU A 137 7.62 -7.34 8.74
N LYS A 138 8.13 -6.63 9.75
CA LYS A 138 7.29 -5.89 10.71
C LYS A 138 6.56 -4.72 10.04
N LEU A 139 7.26 -3.95 9.20
CA LEU A 139 6.67 -2.86 8.45
C LEU A 139 5.74 -3.38 7.36
N LEU A 140 6.15 -4.43 6.64
CA LEU A 140 5.31 -5.09 5.63
C LEU A 140 3.97 -5.54 6.23
N ARG A 141 4.02 -6.20 7.38
CA ARG A 141 2.82 -6.59 8.12
C ARG A 141 1.98 -5.38 8.51
N SER A 142 2.60 -4.32 9.03
CA SER A 142 1.88 -3.11 9.44
C SER A 142 1.18 -2.45 8.25
N ASN A 143 1.85 -2.38 7.10
CA ASN A 143 1.29 -1.84 5.85
C ASN A 143 0.01 -2.58 5.47
N PHE A 144 0.05 -3.91 5.40
CA PHE A 144 -1.13 -4.70 5.07
C PHE A 144 -2.23 -4.68 6.12
N MET A 145 -1.89 -4.76 7.40
CA MET A 145 -2.91 -4.66 8.46
C MET A 145 -3.70 -3.34 8.36
N GLN A 146 -3.00 -2.23 8.05
CA GLN A 146 -3.66 -0.96 7.86
C GLN A 146 -4.51 -0.92 6.57
N MET A 147 -3.96 -1.38 5.45
CA MET A 147 -4.70 -1.47 4.18
C MET A 147 -6.04 -2.21 4.35
N LEU A 148 -5.99 -3.37 5.03
CA LEU A 148 -7.19 -4.19 5.25
C LEU A 148 -8.16 -3.60 6.27
N GLN A 149 -7.67 -2.80 7.21
CA GLN A 149 -8.55 -2.05 8.12
C GLN A 149 -9.36 -0.99 7.36
N GLU A 150 -8.77 -0.38 6.33
CA GLU A 150 -9.43 0.65 5.51
C GLU A 150 -10.37 0.05 4.46
N GLU A 151 -10.02 -1.09 3.86
CA GLU A 151 -10.80 -1.70 2.78
C GLU A 151 -11.86 -2.69 3.26
N GLY A 152 -11.64 -3.34 4.41
CA GLY A 152 -12.53 -4.37 4.92
C GLY A 152 -12.47 -5.68 4.12
N SER A 153 -13.39 -6.59 4.44
CA SER A 153 -13.54 -7.89 3.77
C SER A 153 -13.99 -7.71 2.32
N VAL A 154 -13.78 -8.72 1.46
CA VAL A 154 -14.10 -8.72 0.01
C VAL A 154 -13.05 -8.01 -0.87
N SER A 155 -12.05 -7.37 -0.27
CA SER A 155 -10.89 -6.82 -1.01
C SER A 155 -9.95 -7.91 -1.56
N GLY A 156 -10.00 -9.11 -1.00
CA GLY A 156 -9.10 -10.24 -1.30
C GLY A 156 -8.97 -10.55 -2.79
N PRO A 157 -10.07 -10.84 -3.51
CA PRO A 157 -10.03 -11.14 -4.94
C PRO A 157 -9.36 -10.08 -5.79
N SER A 158 -9.65 -8.79 -5.52
CA SER A 158 -9.09 -7.69 -6.29
C SER A 158 -7.59 -7.47 -6.04
N LEU A 159 -7.11 -7.68 -4.81
CA LEU A 159 -5.68 -7.63 -4.51
C LEU A 159 -4.93 -8.82 -5.10
N CYS A 160 -5.54 -10.01 -5.09
CA CYS A 160 -4.99 -11.18 -5.78
C CYS A 160 -4.82 -10.93 -7.27
N GLU A 161 -5.78 -10.27 -7.90
CA GLU A 161 -5.72 -9.93 -9.32
C GLU A 161 -4.57 -8.98 -9.61
N LEU A 162 -4.46 -7.86 -8.87
CA LEU A 162 -3.34 -6.93 -8.97
C LEU A 162 -2.00 -7.66 -8.82
N LEU A 163 -1.83 -8.46 -7.77
CA LEU A 163 -0.60 -9.23 -7.52
C LEU A 163 -0.29 -10.24 -8.64
N SER A 164 -1.32 -10.84 -9.23
CA SER A 164 -1.17 -11.86 -10.27
C SER A 164 -0.89 -11.29 -11.66
N VAL A 165 -1.31 -10.05 -11.92
CA VAL A 165 -1.18 -9.38 -13.23
C VAL A 165 0.04 -8.46 -13.21
N ASP A 166 0.06 -7.49 -12.32
CA ASP A 166 1.03 -6.38 -12.35
C ASP A 166 2.34 -6.74 -11.64
N PHE A 167 2.28 -7.60 -10.62
CA PHE A 167 3.42 -7.92 -9.75
C PHE A 167 3.97 -9.35 -9.92
N LYS A 168 3.43 -10.15 -10.84
CA LYS A 168 3.73 -11.58 -10.97
C LYS A 168 5.23 -11.91 -10.93
N ASN A 169 6.02 -11.14 -11.66
CA ASN A 169 7.46 -11.40 -11.87
C ASN A 169 8.36 -10.57 -10.94
N TRP A 170 7.79 -9.91 -9.94
CA TRP A 170 8.55 -9.07 -9.04
C TRP A 170 9.32 -9.92 -8.03
N LYS A 171 10.47 -9.39 -7.61
CA LYS A 171 11.29 -10.02 -6.56
C LYS A 171 10.51 -10.03 -5.25
N SER A 172 10.64 -11.11 -4.48
CA SER A 172 9.97 -11.29 -3.19
C SER A 172 8.43 -11.33 -3.26
N ASN A 173 7.85 -11.55 -4.45
CA ASN A 173 6.40 -11.68 -4.63
C ASN A 173 5.82 -12.78 -3.71
N ALA A 174 6.48 -13.93 -3.59
CA ALA A 174 6.06 -15.00 -2.68
C ALA A 174 5.89 -14.52 -1.22
N THR A 175 6.85 -13.76 -0.69
CA THR A 175 6.79 -13.18 0.66
C THR A 175 5.65 -12.15 0.79
N VAL A 176 5.40 -11.37 -0.26
CA VAL A 176 4.28 -10.41 -0.29
C VAL A 176 2.95 -11.14 -0.22
N TRP A 177 2.77 -12.17 -1.04
CA TRP A 177 1.60 -13.04 -0.99
C TRP A 177 1.41 -13.67 0.39
N GLU A 178 2.47 -14.26 0.97
CA GLU A 178 2.42 -14.92 2.28
C GLU A 178 2.00 -13.95 3.38
N MET A 179 2.58 -12.74 3.37
CA MET A 179 2.23 -11.73 4.36
C MET A 179 0.80 -11.21 4.16
N LEU A 180 0.34 -11.11 2.91
CA LEU A 180 -1.04 -10.71 2.62
C LEU A 180 -2.03 -11.75 3.17
N ALA A 181 -1.86 -13.03 2.84
CA ALA A 181 -2.68 -14.12 3.37
C ALA A 181 -2.68 -14.14 4.91
N PHE A 182 -1.51 -13.93 5.51
CA PHE A 182 -1.36 -13.80 6.95
C PHE A 182 -2.14 -12.61 7.51
N ALA A 183 -2.09 -11.44 6.89
CA ALA A 183 -2.80 -10.24 7.33
C ALA A 183 -4.33 -10.42 7.30
N TYR A 184 -4.88 -11.04 6.24
CA TYR A 184 -6.30 -11.38 6.17
C TYR A 184 -6.71 -12.35 7.29
N SER A 185 -5.91 -13.40 7.52
CA SER A 185 -6.15 -14.36 8.61
C SER A 185 -6.16 -13.66 9.98
N ARG A 186 -5.20 -12.76 10.23
CA ARG A 186 -5.12 -11.99 11.47
C ARG A 186 -6.23 -10.96 11.64
N SER A 187 -6.86 -10.54 10.54
CA SER A 187 -8.00 -9.62 10.52
C SER A 187 -9.35 -10.33 10.57
N ASN A 188 -9.36 -11.64 10.87
CA ASN A 188 -10.56 -12.49 10.92
C ASN A 188 -11.32 -12.60 9.57
N MET A 189 -10.61 -12.37 8.46
CA MET A 189 -11.14 -12.46 7.10
C MET A 189 -10.72 -13.80 6.48
N VAL A 190 -11.17 -14.90 7.10
CA VAL A 190 -10.68 -16.26 6.81
C VAL A 190 -10.97 -16.69 5.37
N HIS A 191 -12.13 -16.31 4.82
CA HIS A 191 -12.48 -16.66 3.44
C HIS A 191 -11.55 -15.99 2.42
N ASP A 192 -11.24 -14.70 2.61
CA ASP A 192 -10.28 -13.99 1.76
C ASP A 192 -8.87 -14.57 1.93
N ALA A 193 -8.45 -14.91 3.15
CA ALA A 193 -7.15 -15.54 3.40
C ALA A 193 -7.01 -16.89 2.66
N LEU A 194 -8.03 -17.75 2.74
CA LEU A 194 -8.06 -19.03 2.03
C LEU A 194 -8.06 -18.83 0.51
N TYR A 195 -8.80 -17.83 0.01
CA TYR A 195 -8.81 -17.49 -1.41
C TYR A 195 -7.42 -17.05 -1.90
N ILE A 196 -6.73 -16.20 -1.13
CA ILE A 196 -5.36 -15.75 -1.43
C ILE A 196 -4.41 -16.94 -1.50
N ILE A 197 -4.44 -17.82 -0.50
CA ILE A 197 -3.59 -19.04 -0.47
C ILE A 197 -3.87 -19.92 -1.68
N ALA A 198 -5.13 -20.11 -2.07
CA ALA A 198 -5.50 -20.89 -3.24
C ALA A 198 -5.06 -20.23 -4.58
N LYS A 199 -4.85 -18.92 -4.59
CA LYS A 199 -4.41 -18.15 -5.78
C LYS A 199 -2.90 -18.02 -5.90
N MET A 200 -2.16 -18.17 -4.82
CA MET A 200 -0.70 -18.26 -4.87
C MET A 200 -0.31 -19.37 -5.85
N LYS A 201 0.48 -19.01 -6.86
CA LYS A 201 1.11 -19.96 -7.78
C LYS A 201 2.59 -20.06 -7.39
N ASP A 202 3.10 -21.29 -7.36
CA ASP A 202 4.52 -21.58 -7.12
C ASP A 202 5.43 -20.93 -8.18
#